data_AF-A0A9P6Y6X1-F1
#
_entry.id   AF-A0A9P6Y6X1-F1
#
_cell.length_a   1.000
_cell.length_b   1.000
_cell.length_c   1.000
_cell.angle_alpha   90.00
_cell.angle_beta   90.00
_cell.angle_gamma   90.00
#
_symmetry.space_group_name_H-M   'P 1'
#
loop_
_entity.id
_entity.type
_entity.pdbx_description
1 polymer ?
#
loop_
_entity_poly.entity_id
_entity_poly.type
_entity_poly.pdbx_seq_one_letter_code
_entity_poly.pdbx_strand_id
1 'polypeptide(L)'
;MFAHNAIKLFWPSHLCSPKCHQGYLIGWYNASNSICVASVVPNVEFSELQYFLNESRTSGEHFVHINKVCNVPPRILGYLTVDKQCKFPVLNQEDKVWLNINLTSQYIPIPLSVYINNKRVKPENYQVIFYDQPNPKGLQFLSLDPLELDISASNTIVSKKQKCDSLEQIIHCSHQLNHEGKDPVSANLEMVLIQINSSYFLERGVQQLPFKYKQKHLSNQSFMDYFIHFLYAMWTWLVRTLAEVTLQALSIRLPPFILNGVAFKDLFAAGQQIDLRLQQLFFWPRQYVMLRKQNWANTAKARAHYISFYNSMWLVANDIIIGMAVGSFLMANKHIMAENFHDILHKYTVKSLESMVLWFLESPAGLKLNHELASFLSELFLWLLRLWTLCPQVVEPYTPQIIHAIGLSGVFGVTMIISLSSDFLAFMTLHINYCLEQVFLPS
;
A
#
# COMPACT_ATOMS: atom_id res chain seq x y z
N MET A 1 -44.59 1.08 -30.51
CA MET A 1 -43.25 0.46 -30.58
C MET A 1 -42.48 0.89 -29.34
N PHE A 2 -42.12 -0.04 -28.46
CA PHE A 2 -41.32 0.19 -27.25
C PHE A 2 -40.57 -1.10 -26.88
N ALA A 3 -39.51 -0.99 -26.08
CA ALA A 3 -38.80 -2.11 -25.47
C ALA A 3 -39.24 -2.25 -24.01
N HIS A 4 -39.64 -3.45 -23.60
CA HIS A 4 -39.93 -3.81 -22.21
C HIS A 4 -38.67 -3.68 -21.34
N ASN A 5 -38.45 -2.51 -20.71
CA ASN A 5 -37.40 -2.36 -19.71
C ASN A 5 -37.81 -3.10 -18.41
N ALA A 6 -37.39 -4.35 -18.30
CA ALA A 6 -37.52 -5.15 -17.08
C ALA A 6 -36.88 -4.44 -15.88
N ILE A 7 -37.50 -4.56 -14.70
CA ILE A 7 -36.97 -3.94 -13.48
C ILE A 7 -35.74 -4.70 -13.03
N LYS A 8 -34.61 -4.02 -12.82
CA LYS A 8 -33.37 -4.62 -12.29
C LYS A 8 -33.25 -4.30 -10.81
N LEU A 9 -33.34 -5.33 -9.98
CA LEU A 9 -33.20 -5.23 -8.52
C LEU A 9 -31.82 -5.73 -8.11
N PHE A 10 -30.96 -4.81 -7.67
CA PHE A 10 -29.68 -5.15 -7.06
C PHE A 10 -29.90 -5.37 -5.56
N TRP A 11 -29.67 -6.60 -5.11
CA TRP A 11 -29.96 -7.03 -3.75
C TRP A 11 -28.69 -7.52 -3.05
N PRO A 12 -28.40 -7.05 -1.83
CA PRO A 12 -27.19 -7.46 -1.14
C PRO A 12 -27.36 -8.87 -0.55
N SER A 13 -26.37 -9.72 -0.78
CA SER A 13 -26.42 -11.16 -0.49
C SER A 13 -26.62 -11.48 1.00
N HIS A 14 -26.07 -10.68 1.91
CA HIS A 14 -26.15 -10.90 3.37
C HIS A 14 -27.57 -10.75 3.93
N LEU A 15 -28.47 -10.08 3.21
CA LEU A 15 -29.88 -9.99 3.57
C LEU A 15 -30.68 -11.25 3.23
N CYS A 16 -30.12 -12.16 2.42
CA CYS A 16 -30.74 -13.46 2.10
C CYS A 16 -30.51 -14.46 3.25
N SER A 17 -30.89 -14.08 4.47
CA SER A 17 -30.65 -14.89 5.67
C SER A 17 -31.89 -14.90 6.58
N PRO A 18 -32.04 -15.94 7.42
CA PRO A 18 -33.11 -16.01 8.43
C PRO A 18 -33.07 -14.86 9.44
N LYS A 19 -31.96 -14.13 9.52
CA LYS A 19 -31.78 -12.99 10.43
C LYS A 19 -32.37 -11.69 9.87
N CYS A 20 -32.82 -11.67 8.61
CA CYS A 20 -33.44 -10.49 8.02
C CYS A 20 -34.86 -10.31 8.58
N HIS A 21 -35.10 -9.17 9.21
CA HIS A 21 -36.40 -8.83 9.79
C HIS A 21 -37.19 -7.95 8.81
N GLN A 22 -38.52 -7.98 8.90
CA GLN A 22 -39.38 -7.07 8.15
C GLN A 22 -39.07 -5.61 8.49
N GLY A 23 -39.12 -4.72 7.49
CA GLY A 23 -38.64 -3.36 7.66
C GLY A 23 -38.62 -2.53 6.38
N TYR A 24 -38.22 -1.26 6.51
CA TYR A 24 -38.11 -0.35 5.37
C TYR A 24 -36.85 -0.60 4.56
N LEU A 25 -36.98 -0.62 3.24
CA LEU A 25 -35.88 -0.75 2.29
C LEU A 25 -35.25 0.63 2.06
N ILE A 26 -33.93 0.72 2.20
CA ILE A 26 -33.18 1.95 1.93
C ILE A 26 -32.18 1.70 0.81
N GLY A 27 -32.11 2.63 -0.13
CA GLY A 27 -31.17 2.55 -1.25
C GLY A 27 -31.41 3.63 -2.29
N TRP A 28 -31.15 3.30 -3.55
CA TRP A 28 -31.22 4.25 -4.66
C TRP A 28 -32.16 3.75 -5.76
N TYR A 29 -32.82 4.71 -6.40
CA TYR A 29 -33.64 4.49 -7.59
C TYR A 29 -33.06 5.29 -8.75
N ASN A 30 -32.72 4.61 -9.84
CA ASN A 30 -32.15 5.21 -11.04
C ASN A 30 -33.21 5.31 -12.15
N ALA A 31 -33.07 6.29 -13.05
CA ALA A 31 -34.00 6.54 -14.15
C ALA A 31 -34.16 5.37 -15.14
N SER A 32 -33.24 4.40 -15.12
CA SER A 32 -33.21 3.20 -15.96
C SER A 32 -33.97 2.00 -15.37
N ASN A 33 -34.97 2.22 -14.51
CA ASN A 33 -35.70 1.15 -13.78
C ASN A 33 -34.77 0.21 -12.98
N SER A 34 -33.60 0.72 -12.58
CA SER A 34 -32.63 0.00 -11.75
C SER A 34 -32.76 0.46 -10.31
N ILE A 35 -33.01 -0.48 -9.40
CA ILE A 35 -33.14 -0.25 -7.97
C ILE A 35 -31.97 -0.92 -7.28
N CYS A 36 -31.20 -0.15 -6.53
CA CYS A 36 -30.11 -0.65 -5.70
C CYS A 36 -30.51 -0.60 -4.23
N VAL A 37 -30.78 -1.76 -3.62
CA VAL A 37 -31.08 -1.86 -2.20
C VAL A 37 -29.77 -1.96 -1.43
N ALA A 38 -29.56 -1.13 -0.42
CA ALA A 38 -28.38 -1.16 0.42
C ALA A 38 -28.61 -1.88 1.74
N SER A 39 -29.74 -1.60 2.41
CA SER A 39 -30.03 -2.12 3.75
C SER A 39 -31.53 -2.16 4.04
N VAL A 40 -31.90 -2.89 5.08
CA VAL A 40 -33.27 -3.04 5.60
C VAL A 40 -33.29 -2.59 7.05
N VAL A 41 -34.19 -1.66 7.37
CA VAL A 41 -34.35 -1.11 8.72
C VAL A 41 -35.60 -1.67 9.38
N PRO A 42 -35.47 -2.58 10.36
CA PRO A 42 -36.61 -3.14 11.06
C PRO A 42 -37.13 -2.21 12.17
N ASN A 43 -38.43 -2.32 12.47
CA ASN A 43 -39.06 -1.77 13.69
C ASN A 43 -38.92 -0.25 13.89
N VAL A 44 -39.04 0.56 12.83
CA VAL A 44 -39.03 2.02 12.91
C VAL A 44 -40.32 2.58 12.30
N GLU A 45 -40.81 3.73 12.75
CA GLU A 45 -41.93 4.42 12.10
C GLU A 45 -41.46 5.18 10.85
N PHE A 46 -42.29 5.22 9.80
CA PHE A 46 -41.93 5.87 8.53
C PHE A 46 -41.49 7.33 8.71
N SER A 47 -42.24 8.11 9.51
CA SER A 47 -41.96 9.53 9.75
C SER A 47 -40.65 9.76 10.49
N GLU A 48 -40.33 8.90 11.45
CA GLU A 48 -39.06 8.94 12.21
C GLU A 48 -37.88 8.62 11.30
N LEU A 49 -38.00 7.57 10.47
CA LEU A 49 -36.96 7.21 9.51
C LEU A 49 -36.73 8.31 8.46
N GLN A 50 -37.80 8.89 7.93
CA GLN A 50 -37.71 9.96 6.92
C GLN A 50 -37.06 11.23 7.51
N TYR A 51 -37.38 11.59 8.75
CA TYR A 51 -36.76 12.71 9.45
C TYR A 51 -35.25 12.49 9.61
N PHE A 52 -34.84 11.36 10.18
CA PHE A 52 -33.43 11.07 10.42
C PHE A 52 -32.62 10.91 9.13
N LEU A 53 -33.20 10.34 8.07
CA LEU A 53 -32.54 10.27 6.76
C LEU A 53 -32.31 11.67 6.16
N ASN A 54 -33.28 12.58 6.30
CA ASN A 54 -33.15 13.94 5.80
C ASN A 54 -32.14 14.78 6.61
N GLU A 55 -32.11 14.61 7.93
CA GLU A 55 -31.16 15.29 8.82
C GLU A 55 -29.73 14.75 8.65
N SER A 56 -29.57 13.43 8.61
CA SER A 56 -28.26 12.80 8.42
C SER A 56 -27.67 13.06 7.03
N ARG A 57 -28.53 13.34 6.03
CA ARG A 57 -28.09 13.75 4.68
C ARG A 57 -27.28 15.04 4.69
N THR A 58 -27.51 15.96 5.62
CA THR A 58 -26.82 17.26 5.68
C THR A 58 -25.62 17.26 6.63
N SER A 59 -25.64 16.42 7.67
CA SER A 59 -24.69 16.51 8.80
C SER A 59 -23.86 15.25 9.07
N GLY A 60 -24.23 14.08 8.54
CA GLY A 60 -23.56 12.82 8.86
C GLY A 60 -22.29 12.57 8.05
N GLU A 61 -21.17 12.25 8.70
CA GLU A 61 -19.89 11.94 8.03
C GLU A 61 -20.04 10.84 6.96
N HIS A 62 -20.84 9.80 7.23
CA HIS A 62 -21.11 8.70 6.30
C HIS A 62 -21.97 9.12 5.10
N PHE A 63 -22.86 10.10 5.26
CA PHE A 63 -23.78 10.55 4.22
C PHE A 63 -23.20 11.67 3.34
N VAL A 64 -22.31 12.50 3.88
CA VAL A 64 -21.51 13.46 3.10
C VAL A 64 -20.72 12.74 2.00
N HIS A 65 -20.17 11.57 2.32
CA HIS A 65 -19.50 10.70 1.34
C HIS A 65 -20.45 10.24 0.23
N ILE A 66 -21.61 9.70 0.61
CA ILE A 66 -22.61 9.21 -0.34
C ILE A 66 -23.06 10.33 -1.27
N ASN A 67 -23.30 11.53 -0.76
CA ASN A 67 -23.72 12.68 -1.58
C ASN A 67 -22.62 13.18 -2.52
N LYS A 68 -21.34 13.01 -2.18
CA LYS A 68 -20.22 13.42 -3.02
C LYS A 68 -19.99 12.47 -4.19
N VAL A 69 -20.18 11.17 -3.97
CA VAL A 69 -19.88 10.12 -4.96
C VAL A 69 -21.13 9.70 -5.72
N CYS A 70 -22.25 9.56 -5.04
CA CYS A 70 -23.55 9.31 -5.66
C CYS A 70 -24.21 10.65 -5.97
N ASN A 71 -24.37 10.98 -7.26
CA ASN A 71 -25.12 12.16 -7.71
C ASN A 71 -26.61 12.14 -7.30
N VAL A 72 -27.09 11.03 -6.73
CA VAL A 72 -28.47 10.83 -6.27
C VAL A 72 -28.45 10.43 -4.80
N PRO A 73 -29.25 11.10 -3.94
CA PRO A 73 -29.32 10.75 -2.53
C PRO A 73 -30.01 9.41 -2.28
N PRO A 74 -29.70 8.73 -1.16
CA PRO A 74 -30.44 7.55 -0.75
C PRO A 74 -31.88 7.94 -0.37
N ARG A 75 -32.82 7.05 -0.67
CA ARG A 75 -34.26 7.20 -0.38
C ARG A 75 -34.82 5.92 0.23
N ILE A 76 -35.99 6.05 0.85
CA ILE A 76 -36.80 4.91 1.26
C ILE A 76 -37.45 4.35 -0.01
N LEU A 77 -37.10 3.11 -0.36
CA LEU A 77 -37.54 2.48 -1.60
C LEU A 77 -38.85 1.71 -1.44
N GLY A 78 -39.17 1.29 -0.22
CA GLY A 78 -40.26 0.36 0.00
C GLY A 78 -40.25 -0.33 1.35
N TYR A 79 -41.01 -1.42 1.42
CA TYR A 79 -41.14 -2.24 2.63
C TYR A 79 -40.94 -3.72 2.32
N LEU A 80 -40.14 -4.39 3.16
CA LEU A 80 -39.93 -5.82 3.17
C LEU A 80 -40.94 -6.45 4.13
N THR A 81 -41.87 -7.24 3.59
CA THR A 81 -42.89 -7.96 4.36
C THR A 81 -42.70 -9.47 4.22
N VAL A 82 -43.07 -10.24 5.25
CA VAL A 82 -43.16 -11.72 5.16
C VAL A 82 -44.59 -12.16 4.83
N ASP A 83 -45.58 -11.52 5.46
CA ASP A 83 -46.99 -11.74 5.13
C ASP A 83 -47.45 -10.93 3.91
N LYS A 84 -48.56 -11.36 3.34
CA LYS A 84 -49.21 -10.82 2.15
C LYS A 84 -50.02 -9.53 2.41
N GLN A 85 -50.23 -9.09 3.65
CA GLN A 85 -51.02 -7.88 3.95
C GLN A 85 -50.15 -6.64 4.16
N CYS A 86 -50.19 -5.71 3.20
CA CYS A 86 -49.57 -4.40 3.31
C CYS A 86 -50.53 -3.40 3.98
N LYS A 87 -50.14 -2.80 5.11
CA LYS A 87 -50.67 -1.49 5.52
C LYS A 87 -49.86 -0.41 4.80
N PHE A 88 -50.51 0.34 3.92
CA PHE A 88 -49.90 1.42 3.16
C PHE A 88 -49.83 2.69 4.03
N PRO A 89 -48.64 3.26 4.30
CA PRO A 89 -48.58 4.64 4.77
C PRO A 89 -48.96 5.56 3.62
N VAL A 90 -49.81 6.56 3.86
CA VAL A 90 -50.22 7.54 2.85
C VAL A 90 -48.99 8.32 2.38
N LEU A 91 -48.52 8.04 1.15
CA LEU A 91 -47.38 8.74 0.55
C LEU A 91 -47.77 10.16 0.12
N ASN A 92 -46.94 11.15 0.49
CA ASN A 92 -46.98 12.49 -0.08
C ASN A 92 -46.34 12.51 -1.49
N GLN A 93 -46.67 13.51 -2.31
CA GLN A 93 -46.72 13.38 -3.78
C GLN A 93 -45.38 13.31 -4.56
N GLU A 94 -44.20 13.32 -3.91
CA GLU A 94 -42.89 13.27 -4.61
C GLU A 94 -42.32 11.85 -4.78
N ASP A 95 -42.78 10.86 -4.00
CA ASP A 95 -42.20 9.51 -4.01
C ASP A 95 -42.78 8.70 -5.18
N LYS A 96 -42.21 8.95 -6.36
CA LYS A 96 -42.73 8.44 -7.63
C LYS A 96 -42.56 6.92 -7.80
N VAL A 97 -41.88 6.24 -6.86
CA VAL A 97 -41.74 4.77 -6.80
C VAL A 97 -41.82 4.22 -5.36
N TRP A 98 -42.55 3.11 -5.14
CA TRP A 98 -42.56 2.33 -3.89
C TRP A 98 -42.60 0.81 -4.16
N LEU A 99 -41.75 0.04 -3.47
CA LEU A 99 -41.60 -1.40 -3.67
C LEU A 99 -42.12 -2.21 -2.47
N ASN A 100 -42.95 -3.21 -2.74
CA ASN A 100 -43.28 -4.23 -1.75
C ASN A 100 -42.59 -5.53 -2.14
N ILE A 101 -41.67 -5.98 -1.30
CA ILE A 101 -40.87 -7.20 -1.55
C ILE A 101 -41.21 -8.21 -0.47
N ASN A 102 -41.31 -9.48 -0.87
CA ASN A 102 -41.41 -10.61 0.04
C ASN A 102 -40.22 -11.55 -0.15
N LEU A 103 -39.77 -12.18 0.93
CA LEU A 103 -38.77 -13.23 0.89
C LEU A 103 -39.45 -14.59 0.76
N THR A 104 -38.97 -15.42 -0.16
CA THR A 104 -39.38 -16.82 -0.24
C THR A 104 -38.88 -17.63 0.96
N SER A 105 -39.32 -18.89 1.07
CA SER A 105 -38.77 -19.86 2.02
C SER A 105 -37.25 -20.07 1.89
N GLN A 106 -36.67 -19.70 0.74
CA GLN A 106 -35.22 -19.72 0.48
C GLN A 106 -34.56 -18.34 0.61
N TYR A 107 -35.26 -17.35 1.19
CA TYR A 107 -34.80 -15.96 1.39
C TYR A 107 -34.46 -15.19 0.11
N ILE A 108 -35.03 -15.61 -1.03
CA ILE A 108 -34.93 -14.89 -2.31
C ILE A 108 -35.99 -13.78 -2.36
N PRO A 109 -35.61 -12.52 -2.68
CA PRO A 109 -36.54 -11.41 -2.77
C PRO A 109 -37.41 -11.49 -4.03
N ILE A 110 -38.72 -11.45 -3.83
CA ILE A 110 -39.74 -11.38 -4.88
C ILE A 110 -40.49 -10.05 -4.77
N PRO A 111 -40.47 -9.20 -5.81
CA PRO A 111 -41.28 -7.99 -5.82
C PRO A 111 -42.76 -8.34 -6.02
N LEU A 112 -43.59 -8.10 -5.00
CA LEU A 112 -45.04 -8.35 -5.04
C LEU A 112 -45.80 -7.28 -5.82
N SER A 113 -45.41 -6.02 -5.63
CA SER A 113 -45.99 -4.88 -6.34
C SER A 113 -45.05 -3.69 -6.31
N VAL A 114 -45.03 -2.95 -7.41
CA VAL A 114 -44.34 -1.67 -7.55
C VAL A 114 -45.41 -0.60 -7.73
N TYR A 115 -45.39 0.44 -6.93
CA TYR A 115 -46.19 1.64 -7.18
C TYR A 115 -45.33 2.61 -7.96
N ILE A 116 -45.82 3.06 -9.12
CA ILE A 116 -45.19 4.14 -9.89
C ILE A 116 -46.25 5.22 -10.06
N ASN A 117 -45.97 6.46 -9.64
CA ASN A 117 -46.92 7.58 -9.70
C ASN A 117 -48.32 7.21 -9.15
N ASN A 118 -48.38 6.60 -7.96
CA ASN A 118 -49.60 6.10 -7.29
C ASN A 118 -50.40 5.01 -8.03
N LYS A 119 -49.88 4.45 -9.12
CA LYS A 119 -50.48 3.28 -9.79
C LYS A 119 -49.76 2.01 -9.36
N ARG A 120 -50.52 1.03 -8.87
CA ARG A 120 -49.99 -0.30 -8.53
C ARG A 120 -49.77 -1.09 -9.81
N VAL A 121 -48.53 -1.46 -10.08
CA VAL A 121 -48.13 -2.34 -11.18
C VAL A 121 -47.55 -3.61 -10.58
N LYS A 122 -48.03 -4.77 -11.03
CA LYS A 122 -47.37 -6.04 -10.73
C LYS A 122 -46.24 -6.21 -11.76
N PRO A 123 -44.96 -6.30 -11.34
CA PRO A 123 -43.87 -6.43 -12.28
C PRO A 123 -43.90 -7.81 -12.94
N GLU A 124 -44.17 -7.87 -14.24
CA GLU A 124 -44.19 -9.13 -15.02
C GLU A 124 -42.77 -9.58 -15.40
N ASN A 125 -41.88 -8.64 -15.72
CA ASN A 125 -40.48 -8.89 -16.05
C ASN A 125 -39.57 -8.16 -15.06
N TYR A 126 -38.87 -8.92 -14.21
CA TYR A 126 -37.85 -8.40 -13.30
C TYR A 126 -36.62 -9.32 -13.26
N GLN A 127 -35.46 -8.73 -13.00
CA GLN A 127 -34.20 -9.44 -12.80
C GLN A 127 -33.64 -9.08 -11.42
N VAL A 128 -33.34 -10.09 -10.61
CA VAL A 128 -32.66 -9.91 -9.33
C VAL A 128 -31.18 -10.20 -9.53
N ILE A 129 -30.33 -9.25 -9.17
CA ILE A 129 -28.87 -9.36 -9.25
C ILE A 129 -28.35 -9.27 -7.82
N PHE A 130 -27.73 -10.36 -7.36
CA PHE A 130 -27.12 -10.39 -6.03
C PHE A 130 -25.73 -9.78 -6.08
N TYR A 131 -25.39 -9.02 -5.04
CA TYR A 131 -24.05 -8.49 -4.88
C TYR A 131 -23.56 -8.66 -3.43
N ASP A 132 -22.26 -8.86 -3.27
CA ASP A 132 -21.60 -8.80 -1.98
C ASP A 132 -21.18 -7.36 -1.70
N GLN A 133 -21.56 -6.83 -0.54
CA GLN A 133 -21.14 -5.49 -0.17
C GLN A 133 -19.61 -5.45 -0.01
N PRO A 134 -18.91 -4.55 -0.71
CA PRO A 134 -17.47 -4.43 -0.57
C PRO A 134 -17.12 -3.88 0.81
N ASN A 135 -16.08 -4.43 1.45
CA ASN A 135 -15.61 -3.97 2.75
C ASN A 135 -14.57 -2.85 2.61
N PRO A 136 -14.91 -1.58 2.92
CA PRO A 136 -13.97 -0.47 2.80
C PRO A 136 -12.84 -0.53 3.84
N LYS A 137 -13.00 -1.28 4.95
CA LYS A 137 -11.90 -1.50 5.90
C LYS A 137 -10.82 -2.41 5.32
N GLY A 138 -11.22 -3.34 4.45
CA GLY A 138 -10.34 -4.21 3.68
C GLY A 138 -9.90 -3.60 2.34
N LEU A 139 -10.23 -2.33 2.08
CA LEU A 139 -9.90 -1.62 0.84
C LEU A 139 -10.50 -2.28 -0.42
N GLN A 140 -11.64 -2.95 -0.26
CA GLN A 140 -12.37 -3.58 -1.35
C GLN A 140 -13.30 -2.59 -2.04
N PHE A 141 -13.41 -2.67 -3.36
CA PHE A 141 -14.35 -1.93 -4.20
C PHE A 141 -14.53 -2.64 -5.54
N LEU A 142 -15.64 -2.40 -6.22
CA LEU A 142 -15.92 -2.91 -7.56
C LEU A 142 -15.69 -1.80 -8.60
N SER A 143 -15.12 -2.15 -9.75
CA SER A 143 -14.81 -1.25 -10.87
C SER A 143 -15.10 -1.94 -12.19
N LEU A 144 -15.56 -1.19 -13.19
CA LEU A 144 -15.66 -1.67 -14.57
C LEU A 144 -14.32 -1.62 -15.28
N ASP A 145 -13.53 -0.59 -14.98
CA ASP A 145 -12.24 -0.41 -15.61
C ASP A 145 -11.21 -1.37 -15.02
N PRO A 146 -10.37 -1.99 -15.86
CA PRO A 146 -9.27 -2.79 -15.41
C PRO A 146 -8.33 -1.98 -14.51
N LEU A 147 -7.52 -2.69 -13.74
CA LEU A 147 -6.57 -2.10 -12.83
C LEU A 147 -5.40 -1.48 -13.62
N GLU A 148 -5.38 -0.16 -13.73
CA GLU A 148 -4.26 0.58 -14.28
C GLU A 148 -3.14 0.71 -13.23
N LEU A 149 -2.04 -0.02 -13.44
CA LEU A 149 -0.87 -0.03 -12.56
C LEU A 149 0.10 1.14 -12.84
N ASP A 150 0.13 1.64 -14.08
CA ASP A 150 1.01 2.72 -14.51
C ASP A 150 0.38 4.11 -14.27
N ILE A 151 0.65 4.67 -13.10
CA ILE A 151 0.27 6.05 -12.75
C ILE A 151 1.05 7.10 -13.57
N SER A 152 2.17 6.70 -14.18
CA SER A 152 3.03 7.54 -15.03
C SER A 152 2.30 8.06 -16.27
N ALA A 153 1.35 7.28 -16.81
CA ALA A 153 0.54 7.70 -17.96
C ALA A 153 -0.37 8.90 -17.63
N SER A 154 -0.90 8.97 -16.40
CA SER A 154 -1.85 10.01 -15.99
C SER A 154 -1.21 11.39 -15.72
N ASN A 155 0.10 11.45 -15.49
CA ASN A 155 0.85 12.70 -15.28
C ASN A 155 1.48 13.26 -16.56
N THR A 156 1.28 12.64 -17.73
CA THR A 156 1.84 13.15 -19.00
C THR A 156 0.90 14.17 -19.65
N ILE A 157 0.60 15.26 -18.94
CA ILE A 157 0.11 16.48 -19.58
C ILE A 157 1.23 17.52 -19.44
N VAL A 158 1.79 17.89 -20.60
CA VAL A 158 2.86 18.89 -20.82
C VAL A 158 4.31 18.39 -20.65
N SER A 159 4.77 17.55 -21.56
CA SER A 159 6.10 17.76 -22.17
C SER A 159 6.16 17.11 -23.54
N LYS A 160 6.43 17.94 -24.56
CA LYS A 160 6.49 17.66 -26.01
C LYS A 160 6.93 16.22 -26.35
N LYS A 161 6.00 15.40 -26.84
CA LYS A 161 6.32 14.12 -27.50
C LYS A 161 6.64 14.38 -28.96
N GLN A 162 7.84 13.96 -29.35
CA GLN A 162 8.28 13.76 -30.72
C GLN A 162 7.35 12.71 -31.37
N LYS A 163 6.72 13.09 -32.49
CA LYS A 163 5.74 12.27 -33.21
C LYS A 163 6.36 10.97 -33.73
N CYS A 164 5.71 9.86 -33.45
CA CYS A 164 5.92 8.60 -34.13
C CYS A 164 4.55 8.12 -34.61
N ASP A 165 4.27 8.29 -35.91
CA ASP A 165 2.94 8.14 -36.53
C ASP A 165 2.32 6.73 -36.38
N SER A 166 3.15 5.71 -36.18
CA SER A 166 2.73 4.32 -35.97
C SER A 166 2.17 4.05 -34.56
N LEU A 167 2.59 4.81 -33.55
CA LEU A 167 2.05 4.71 -32.19
C LEU A 167 0.72 5.45 -32.07
N GLU A 168 0.53 6.56 -32.80
CA GLU A 168 -0.76 7.25 -32.87
C GLU A 168 -1.83 6.36 -33.53
N GLN A 169 -1.49 5.57 -34.54
CA GLN A 169 -2.45 4.64 -35.16
C GLN A 169 -2.84 3.49 -34.22
N ILE A 170 -1.91 2.94 -33.44
CA ILE A 170 -2.20 1.86 -32.47
C ILE A 170 -3.02 2.41 -31.29
N ILE A 171 -2.66 3.59 -30.78
CA ILE A 171 -3.41 4.27 -29.72
C ILE A 171 -4.80 4.67 -30.24
N HIS A 172 -4.90 5.23 -31.45
CA HIS A 172 -6.18 5.53 -32.10
C HIS A 172 -7.02 4.27 -32.28
N CYS A 173 -6.45 3.16 -32.75
CA CYS A 173 -7.18 1.90 -32.92
C CYS A 173 -7.61 1.29 -31.58
N SER A 174 -6.78 1.37 -30.53
CA SER A 174 -7.15 0.93 -29.17
C SER A 174 -8.23 1.81 -28.55
N HIS A 175 -8.17 3.13 -28.79
CA HIS A 175 -9.21 4.04 -28.37
C HIS A 175 -10.47 3.83 -29.20
N GLN A 176 -10.40 3.56 -30.51
CA GLN A 176 -11.55 3.28 -31.36
C GLN A 176 -12.25 1.97 -30.97
N LEU A 177 -11.49 0.94 -30.60
CA LEU A 177 -12.01 -0.33 -30.07
C LEU A 177 -12.63 -0.18 -28.67
N ASN A 178 -12.13 0.74 -27.84
CA ASN A 178 -12.72 1.06 -26.53
C ASN A 178 -13.79 2.18 -26.58
N HIS A 179 -13.87 2.96 -27.67
CA HIS A 179 -14.79 4.08 -27.89
C HIS A 179 -15.94 3.75 -28.87
N GLU A 180 -16.14 2.50 -29.27
CA GLU A 180 -17.42 2.10 -29.83
C GLU A 180 -18.50 2.20 -28.74
N GLY A 181 -19.03 3.42 -28.57
CA GLY A 181 -20.13 3.78 -27.70
C GLY A 181 -19.88 3.55 -26.22
N LYS A 182 -19.80 4.62 -25.40
CA LYS A 182 -20.37 4.50 -24.06
C LYS A 182 -21.87 4.29 -24.24
N ASP A 183 -22.26 3.04 -24.46
CA ASP A 183 -23.66 2.65 -24.52
C ASP A 183 -24.36 3.21 -23.29
N PRO A 184 -25.62 3.67 -23.40
CA PRO A 184 -26.38 4.08 -22.23
C PRO A 184 -26.43 2.97 -21.14
N VAL A 185 -26.16 1.72 -21.51
CA VAL A 185 -26.03 0.57 -20.60
C VAL A 185 -24.77 0.65 -19.71
N SER A 186 -23.62 1.08 -20.24
CA SER A 186 -22.36 1.13 -19.46
C SER A 186 -22.36 2.27 -18.44
N ALA A 187 -22.89 3.45 -18.82
CA ALA A 187 -23.08 4.57 -17.90
C ALA A 187 -24.07 4.25 -16.76
N ASN A 188 -25.11 3.46 -17.04
CA ASN A 188 -26.06 2.99 -16.03
C ASN A 188 -25.39 2.01 -15.03
N LEU A 189 -24.52 1.12 -15.52
CA LEU A 189 -23.83 0.16 -14.67
C LEU A 189 -22.76 0.82 -13.79
N GLU A 190 -22.04 1.83 -14.31
CA GLU A 190 -21.08 2.63 -13.54
C GLU A 190 -21.74 3.29 -12.33
N MET A 191 -22.91 3.92 -12.54
CA MET A 191 -23.70 4.52 -11.46
C MET A 191 -24.18 3.48 -10.42
N VAL A 192 -24.63 2.31 -10.86
CA VAL A 192 -25.03 1.23 -9.94
C VAL A 192 -23.84 0.70 -9.14
N LEU A 193 -22.67 0.55 -9.75
CA LEU A 193 -21.47 0.10 -9.04
C LEU A 193 -21.00 1.11 -8.00
N ILE A 194 -21.09 2.41 -8.29
CA ILE A 194 -20.85 3.46 -7.30
C ILE A 194 -21.81 3.33 -6.11
N GLN A 195 -23.08 3.01 -6.35
CA GLN A 195 -24.09 2.79 -5.31
C GLN A 195 -23.79 1.52 -4.50
N ILE A 196 -23.42 0.42 -5.17
CA ILE A 196 -23.00 -0.83 -4.51
C ILE A 196 -21.77 -0.59 -3.63
N ASN A 197 -20.76 0.15 -4.13
CA ASN A 197 -19.58 0.52 -3.34
C ASN A 197 -19.93 1.40 -2.13
N SER A 198 -21.01 2.18 -2.23
CA SER A 198 -21.50 3.06 -1.16
C SER A 198 -22.47 2.38 -0.18
N SER A 199 -22.98 1.19 -0.52
CA SER A 199 -24.00 0.47 0.25
C SER A 199 -23.57 0.19 1.70
N TYR A 200 -22.30 -0.21 1.91
CA TYR A 200 -21.76 -0.48 3.23
C TYR A 200 -21.79 0.76 4.15
N PHE A 201 -21.46 1.94 3.62
CA PHE A 201 -21.49 3.18 4.40
C PHE A 201 -22.92 3.59 4.74
N LEU A 202 -23.86 3.39 3.81
CA LEU A 202 -25.26 3.65 4.05
C LEU A 202 -25.82 2.75 5.14
N GLU A 203 -25.54 1.44 5.09
CA GLU A 203 -25.94 0.50 6.13
C GLU A 203 -25.35 0.86 7.50
N ARG A 204 -24.06 1.17 7.58
CA ARG A 204 -23.40 1.61 8.82
C ARG A 204 -23.98 2.92 9.36
N GLY A 205 -24.20 3.91 8.50
CA GLY A 205 -24.76 5.20 8.87
C GLY A 205 -26.18 5.05 9.42
N VAL A 206 -27.01 4.23 8.77
CA VAL A 206 -28.36 3.93 9.22
C VAL A 206 -28.36 3.15 10.54
N GLN A 207 -27.44 2.20 10.73
CA GLN A 207 -27.30 1.46 11.99
C GLN A 207 -26.83 2.32 13.19
N GLN A 208 -26.19 3.47 12.92
CA GLN A 208 -25.74 4.41 13.94
C GLN A 208 -26.80 5.45 14.32
N LEU A 209 -27.90 5.56 13.55
CA LEU A 209 -29.00 6.45 13.89
C LEU A 209 -29.57 6.07 15.26
N PRO A 210 -29.95 7.06 16.08
CA PRO A 210 -30.40 6.86 17.46
C PRO A 210 -31.84 6.32 17.51
N PHE A 211 -32.10 5.20 16.82
CA PHE A 211 -33.34 4.47 17.00
C PHE A 211 -33.35 3.94 18.44
N LYS A 212 -34.46 4.20 19.16
CA LYS A 212 -34.67 4.01 20.61
C LYS A 212 -34.32 2.63 21.20
N TYR A 213 -33.84 1.68 20.40
CA TYR A 213 -33.57 0.30 20.81
C TYR A 213 -32.09 -0.02 21.12
N LYS A 214 -31.12 0.85 20.78
CA LYS A 214 -29.69 0.48 20.83
C LYS A 214 -28.84 1.17 21.90
N GLN A 215 -29.43 1.43 23.06
CA GLN A 215 -28.71 2.00 24.21
C GLN A 215 -28.57 0.97 25.33
N LYS A 216 -27.85 -0.14 25.08
CA LYS A 216 -27.55 -1.09 26.17
C LYS A 216 -26.21 -1.84 26.06
N HIS A 217 -25.20 -1.25 25.42
CA HIS A 217 -23.85 -1.81 25.47
C HIS A 217 -22.75 -0.75 25.36
N LEU A 218 -22.79 0.27 26.24
CA LEU A 218 -21.55 0.92 26.67
C LEU A 218 -21.39 0.61 28.17
N SER A 219 -20.90 -0.59 28.44
CA SER A 219 -20.51 -1.01 29.78
C SER A 219 -19.02 -1.29 29.77
N ASN A 220 -18.29 -0.51 30.57
CA ASN A 220 -16.93 -0.75 31.08
C ASN A 220 -15.85 -1.24 30.11
N GLN A 221 -15.38 -0.36 29.23
CA GLN A 221 -14.12 -0.58 28.49
C GLN A 221 -13.13 0.60 28.59
N SER A 222 -13.31 1.51 29.54
CA SER A 222 -12.56 2.78 29.53
C SER A 222 -11.09 2.62 29.95
N PHE A 223 -10.80 2.15 31.16
CA PHE A 223 -9.45 2.34 31.70
C PHE A 223 -8.34 1.52 31.02
N MET A 224 -8.55 0.22 30.80
CA MET A 224 -7.52 -0.65 30.21
C MET A 224 -7.24 -0.29 28.74
N ASP A 225 -8.27 0.08 27.98
CA ASP A 225 -8.08 0.51 26.59
C ASP A 225 -7.35 1.85 26.52
N TYR A 226 -7.65 2.80 27.42
CA TYR A 226 -6.88 4.05 27.50
C TYR A 226 -5.42 3.82 27.92
N PHE A 227 -5.15 2.89 28.85
CA PHE A 227 -3.80 2.57 29.28
C PHE A 227 -2.98 1.90 28.17
N ILE A 228 -3.57 0.96 27.42
CA ILE A 228 -2.94 0.32 26.26
C ILE A 228 -2.68 1.36 25.16
N HIS A 229 -3.64 2.25 24.88
CA HIS A 229 -3.45 3.35 23.93
C HIS A 229 -2.34 4.32 24.37
N PHE A 230 -2.22 4.62 25.67
CA PHE A 230 -1.16 5.46 26.21
C PHE A 230 0.22 4.81 26.05
N LEU A 231 0.36 3.53 26.39
CA LEU A 231 1.63 2.79 26.20
C LEU A 231 2.04 2.73 24.73
N TYR A 232 1.08 2.48 23.83
CA TYR A 232 1.33 2.48 22.39
C TYR A 232 1.74 3.88 21.87
N ALA A 233 1.07 4.94 22.34
CA ALA A 233 1.42 6.32 21.99
C ALA A 233 2.82 6.70 22.48
N MET A 234 3.19 6.29 23.71
CA MET A 234 4.51 6.54 24.27
C MET A 234 5.60 5.77 23.50
N TRP A 235 5.36 4.50 23.17
CA TRP A 235 6.28 3.69 22.38
C TRP A 235 6.51 4.29 20.99
N THR A 236 5.43 4.66 20.29
CA THR A 236 5.54 5.27 18.96
C THR A 236 6.26 6.62 18.99
N TRP A 237 6.07 7.43 20.03
CA TRP A 237 6.81 8.68 20.22
C TRP A 237 8.30 8.44 20.50
N LEU A 238 8.64 7.45 21.32
CA LEU A 238 10.03 7.10 21.64
C LEU A 238 10.78 6.57 20.41
N VAL A 239 10.16 5.66 19.65
CA VAL A 239 10.74 5.15 18.39
C VAL A 239 10.94 6.28 17.38
N ARG A 240 9.97 7.19 17.29
CA ARG A 240 10.03 8.34 16.39
C ARG A 240 11.14 9.34 16.75
N THR A 241 11.29 9.66 18.03
CA THR A 241 12.34 10.57 18.50
C THR A 241 13.73 9.96 18.30
N LEU A 242 13.93 8.69 18.64
CA LEU A 242 15.18 7.97 18.34
C LEU A 242 15.47 7.99 16.84
N ALA A 243 14.46 7.72 16.02
CA ALA A 243 14.61 7.74 14.57
C ALA A 243 15.02 9.14 14.05
N GLU A 244 14.34 10.20 14.46
CA GLU A 244 14.67 11.58 14.09
C GLU A 244 16.09 11.98 14.54
N VAL A 245 16.51 11.59 15.74
CA VAL A 245 17.87 11.81 16.24
C VAL A 245 18.90 11.05 15.40
N THR A 246 18.64 9.79 15.04
CA THR A 246 19.56 9.02 14.18
C THR A 246 19.66 9.59 12.78
N LEU A 247 18.57 10.09 12.18
CA LEU A 247 18.60 10.79 10.89
C LEU A 247 19.41 12.07 10.97
N GLN A 248 19.19 12.86 12.03
CA GLN A 248 19.96 14.08 12.24
C GLN A 248 21.44 13.76 12.35
N ALA A 249 21.83 12.76 13.17
CA ALA A 249 23.20 12.30 13.31
C ALA A 249 23.81 11.82 11.98
N LEU A 250 23.08 11.02 11.21
CA LEU A 250 23.51 10.51 9.89
C LEU A 250 23.62 11.63 8.83
N SER A 251 22.84 12.70 8.97
CA SER A 251 22.84 13.85 8.07
C SER A 251 23.88 14.93 8.43
N ILE A 252 24.59 14.78 9.56
CA ILE A 252 25.67 15.69 9.94
C ILE A 252 26.72 15.67 8.83
N ARG A 253 26.98 16.84 8.26
CA ARG A 253 28.07 17.06 7.30
C ARG A 253 29.36 17.27 8.07
N LEU A 254 30.39 16.52 7.72
CA LEU A 254 31.70 16.69 8.34
C LEU A 254 32.30 18.04 7.94
N PRO A 255 33.10 18.68 8.81
CA PRO A 255 33.75 19.94 8.49
C PRO A 255 34.63 19.80 7.25
N PRO A 256 34.70 20.84 6.39
CA PRO A 256 35.32 20.77 5.06
C PRO A 256 36.82 20.45 5.08
N PHE A 257 37.48 20.63 6.22
CA PHE A 257 38.90 20.31 6.43
C PHE A 257 39.19 18.81 6.52
N ILE A 258 38.20 17.97 6.87
CA ILE A 258 38.44 16.55 7.17
C ILE A 258 37.99 15.63 6.04
N LEU A 259 36.86 15.93 5.37
CA LEU A 259 36.24 14.98 4.43
C LEU A 259 35.41 15.67 3.32
N ASN A 260 35.92 16.78 2.76
CA ASN A 260 35.29 17.54 1.65
C ASN A 260 33.79 17.88 1.83
N GLY A 261 33.28 17.91 3.08
CA GLY A 261 31.87 18.20 3.39
C GLY A 261 30.88 17.07 3.11
N VAL A 262 31.35 15.83 2.89
CA VAL A 262 30.50 14.65 2.65
C VAL A 262 29.66 14.34 3.91
N ALA A 263 28.40 13.94 3.72
CA ALA A 263 27.52 13.58 4.84
C ALA A 263 27.98 12.25 5.46
N PHE A 264 27.85 12.12 6.80
CA PHE A 264 28.32 10.93 7.51
C PHE A 264 27.73 9.61 6.97
N LYS A 265 26.46 9.65 6.54
CA LYS A 265 25.80 8.49 5.91
C LYS A 265 26.39 8.06 4.57
N ASP A 266 27.04 8.95 3.84
CA ASP A 266 27.59 8.65 2.51
C ASP A 266 28.99 8.04 2.58
N LEU A 267 29.56 7.96 3.78
CA LEU A 267 30.86 7.33 4.03
C LEU A 267 30.77 5.79 4.11
N PHE A 268 29.60 5.27 4.49
CA PHE A 268 29.39 3.83 4.74
C PHE A 268 28.09 3.36 4.09
N ALA A 269 28.11 2.19 3.47
CA ALA A 269 26.92 1.57 2.88
C ALA A 269 25.85 1.29 3.95
N ALA A 270 26.26 0.93 5.17
CA ALA A 270 25.32 0.73 6.28
C ALA A 270 24.61 2.03 6.69
N GLY A 271 25.29 3.17 6.60
CA GLY A 271 24.69 4.49 6.88
C GLY A 271 23.58 4.83 5.89
N GLN A 272 23.81 4.58 4.60
CA GLN A 272 22.80 4.74 3.55
C GLN A 272 21.61 3.78 3.76
N GLN A 273 21.88 2.54 4.13
CA GLN A 273 20.84 1.55 4.37
C GLN A 273 19.94 1.91 5.56
N ILE A 274 20.51 2.44 6.64
CA ILE A 274 19.74 2.93 7.80
C ILE A 274 18.87 4.12 7.39
N ASP A 275 19.40 5.10 6.64
CA ASP A 275 18.64 6.25 6.16
C ASP A 275 17.42 5.82 5.32
N LEU A 276 17.62 4.90 4.36
CA LEU A 276 16.54 4.35 3.54
C LEU A 276 15.45 3.67 4.38
N ARG A 277 15.84 2.83 5.33
CA ARG A 277 14.89 2.11 6.21
C ARG A 277 14.11 3.06 7.09
N LEU A 278 14.74 4.12 7.58
CA LEU A 278 14.07 5.11 8.41
C LEU A 278 13.09 5.97 7.62
N GLN A 279 13.46 6.38 6.41
CA GLN A 279 12.55 7.07 5.50
C GLN A 279 11.32 6.21 5.17
N GLN A 280 11.50 4.91 4.91
CA GLN A 280 10.39 3.96 4.70
C GLN A 280 9.47 3.89 5.92
N LEU A 281 10.05 3.85 7.13
CA LEU A 281 9.30 3.80 8.38
C LEU A 281 8.47 5.07 8.64
N PHE A 282 8.95 6.25 8.24
CA PHE A 282 8.18 7.51 8.31
C PHE A 282 7.10 7.62 7.23
N PHE A 283 7.37 7.10 6.04
CA PHE A 283 6.45 7.20 4.90
C PHE A 283 5.21 6.32 5.10
N TRP A 284 5.38 5.11 5.64
CA TRP A 284 4.31 4.11 5.76
C TRP A 284 3.09 4.53 6.59
N PRO A 285 3.20 5.04 7.83
CA PRO A 285 2.03 5.46 8.61
C PRO A 285 1.26 6.58 7.90
N ARG A 286 1.99 7.50 7.26
CA ARG A 286 1.39 8.59 6.49
C ARG A 286 0.67 8.08 5.25
N GLN A 287 1.29 7.19 4.46
CA GLN A 287 0.64 6.49 3.34
C GLN A 287 -0.61 5.76 3.82
N TYR A 288 -0.53 5.01 4.91
CA TYR A 288 -1.63 4.23 5.45
C TYR A 288 -2.83 5.10 5.88
N VAL A 289 -2.58 6.20 6.59
CA VAL A 289 -3.63 7.15 6.97
C VAL A 289 -4.22 7.83 5.74
N MET A 290 -3.38 8.21 4.78
CA MET A 290 -3.82 8.83 3.52
C MET A 290 -4.70 7.87 2.71
N LEU A 291 -4.31 6.59 2.60
CA LEU A 291 -5.11 5.52 2.00
C LEU A 291 -6.46 5.44 2.69
N ARG A 292 -6.50 5.32 4.03
CA ARG A 292 -7.75 5.25 4.79
C ARG A 292 -8.63 6.50 4.59
N LYS A 293 -8.03 7.69 4.41
CA LYS A 293 -8.69 8.98 4.11
C LYS A 293 -8.89 9.24 2.60
N GLN A 294 -8.66 8.24 1.75
CA GLN A 294 -8.89 8.28 0.31
C GLN A 294 -9.62 7.02 -0.21
N ASN A 295 -10.15 6.16 0.66
CA ASN A 295 -11.04 5.03 0.34
C ASN A 295 -12.32 5.41 -0.44
N TRP A 296 -12.44 6.67 -0.84
CA TRP A 296 -13.64 7.44 -1.12
C TRP A 296 -13.72 7.94 -2.57
N ALA A 297 -12.86 7.40 -3.45
CA ALA A 297 -12.96 7.57 -4.89
C ALA A 297 -12.33 6.35 -5.57
N ASN A 298 -13.07 5.70 -6.48
CA ASN A 298 -12.53 4.69 -7.40
C ASN A 298 -11.61 5.39 -8.42
N THR A 299 -10.51 5.98 -7.96
CA THR A 299 -9.54 6.68 -8.80
C THR A 299 -8.34 5.77 -9.01
N ALA A 300 -7.84 5.68 -10.24
CA ALA A 300 -6.59 4.97 -10.57
C ALA A 300 -5.45 5.28 -9.59
N LYS A 301 -5.33 6.55 -9.17
CA LYS A 301 -4.34 7.01 -8.19
C LYS A 301 -4.45 6.32 -6.82
N ALA A 302 -5.66 6.13 -6.28
CA ALA A 302 -5.85 5.46 -4.99
C ALA A 302 -5.49 3.97 -5.08
N ARG A 303 -5.85 3.32 -6.19
CA ARG A 303 -5.51 1.92 -6.49
C ARG A 303 -4.00 1.70 -6.55
N ALA A 304 -3.29 2.57 -7.24
CA ALA A 304 -1.86 2.45 -7.37
C ALA A 304 -1.10 2.76 -6.06
N HIS A 305 -1.57 3.73 -5.26
CA HIS A 305 -1.02 3.94 -3.92
C HIS A 305 -1.23 2.73 -2.99
N TYR A 306 -2.38 2.05 -3.09
CA TYR A 306 -2.66 0.81 -2.34
C TYR A 306 -1.65 -0.28 -2.72
N ILE A 307 -1.51 -0.56 -4.01
CA ILE A 307 -0.62 -1.63 -4.51
C ILE A 307 0.83 -1.33 -4.16
N SER A 308 1.27 -0.09 -4.39
CA SER A 308 2.63 0.35 -4.04
C SER A 308 2.92 0.16 -2.54
N PHE A 309 1.95 0.47 -1.67
CA PHE A 309 2.10 0.29 -0.23
C PHE A 309 2.27 -1.19 0.15
N TYR A 310 1.39 -2.08 -0.31
CA TYR A 310 1.47 -3.51 0.02
C TYR A 310 2.70 -4.19 -0.60
N ASN A 311 3.07 -3.84 -1.83
CA ASN A 311 4.30 -4.35 -2.45
C ASN A 311 5.54 -3.90 -1.66
N SER A 312 5.58 -2.64 -1.22
CA SER A 312 6.68 -2.14 -0.39
C SER A 312 6.74 -2.87 0.95
N MET A 313 5.60 -3.05 1.62
CA MET A 313 5.51 -3.79 2.88
C MET A 313 5.98 -5.25 2.72
N TRP A 314 5.60 -5.91 1.63
CA TRP A 314 6.00 -7.27 1.30
C TRP A 314 7.51 -7.40 1.06
N LEU A 315 8.11 -6.48 0.30
CA LEU A 315 9.55 -6.47 0.04
C LEU A 315 10.36 -6.32 1.33
N VAL A 316 9.94 -5.42 2.23
CA VAL A 316 10.62 -5.25 3.53
C VAL A 316 10.45 -6.48 4.42
N ALA A 317 9.27 -7.09 4.45
CA ALA A 317 9.05 -8.31 5.22
C ALA A 317 9.97 -9.45 4.74
N ASN A 318 10.11 -9.65 3.42
CA ASN A 318 11.02 -10.65 2.87
C ASN A 318 12.49 -10.34 3.18
N ASP A 319 12.89 -9.08 3.10
CA ASP A 319 14.24 -8.67 3.46
C ASP A 319 14.57 -9.01 4.93
N ILE A 320 13.63 -8.79 5.85
CA ILE A 320 13.77 -9.14 7.27
C ILE A 320 13.80 -10.67 7.47
N ILE A 321 12.92 -11.42 6.83
CA ILE A 321 12.87 -12.89 6.96
C ILE A 321 14.19 -13.52 6.49
N ILE A 322 14.66 -13.11 5.31
CA ILE A 322 15.94 -13.59 4.76
C ILE A 322 17.10 -13.11 5.64
N GLY A 323 17.03 -11.87 6.14
CA GLY A 323 18.02 -11.29 7.05
C GLY A 323 18.17 -12.08 8.34
N MET A 324 17.07 -12.47 8.97
CA MET A 324 17.11 -13.31 10.18
C MET A 324 17.69 -14.70 9.89
N ALA A 325 17.32 -15.32 8.77
CA ALA A 325 17.86 -16.62 8.38
C ALA A 325 19.38 -16.56 8.15
N VAL A 326 19.84 -15.63 7.30
CA VAL A 326 21.27 -15.43 7.00
C VAL A 326 22.04 -15.00 8.25
N GLY A 327 21.49 -14.06 9.03
CA GLY A 327 22.09 -13.57 10.27
C GLY A 327 22.29 -14.69 11.31
N SER A 328 21.28 -15.55 11.50
CA SER A 328 21.40 -16.70 12.39
C SER A 328 22.48 -17.68 11.95
N PHE A 329 22.62 -17.90 10.63
CA PHE A 329 23.68 -18.73 10.05
C PHE A 329 25.07 -18.14 10.29
N LEU A 330 25.24 -16.81 10.11
CA LEU A 330 26.50 -16.12 10.40
C LEU A 330 26.88 -16.24 11.87
N MET A 331 25.92 -16.04 12.78
CA MET A 331 26.16 -16.12 14.23
C MET A 331 26.59 -17.53 14.66
N ALA A 332 25.94 -18.57 14.12
CA ALA A 332 26.26 -19.96 14.42
C ALA A 332 27.66 -20.36 13.94
N ASN A 333 28.10 -19.83 12.80
CA ASN A 333 29.37 -20.20 12.16
C ASN A 333 30.46 -19.13 12.27
N LYS A 334 30.34 -18.19 13.23
CA LYS A 334 31.19 -16.99 13.31
C LYS A 334 32.70 -17.25 13.29
N HIS A 335 33.15 -18.35 13.90
CA HIS A 335 34.59 -18.69 13.96
C HIS A 335 35.09 -19.19 12.61
N ILE A 336 34.36 -20.15 12.00
CA ILE A 336 34.70 -20.71 10.69
C ILE A 336 34.65 -19.61 9.61
N MET A 337 33.65 -18.74 9.68
CA MET A 337 33.53 -17.61 8.75
C MET A 337 34.67 -16.60 8.91
N ALA A 338 35.13 -16.34 10.14
CA ALA A 338 36.23 -15.41 10.40
C ALA A 338 37.57 -15.91 9.82
N GLU A 339 37.88 -17.19 10.05
CA GLU A 339 39.09 -17.84 9.55
C GLU A 339 39.10 -17.86 8.01
N ASN A 340 38.03 -18.37 7.40
CA ASN A 340 37.87 -18.36 5.95
C ASN A 340 37.98 -16.95 5.35
N PHE A 341 37.41 -15.94 6.02
CA PHE A 341 37.49 -14.55 5.56
C PHE A 341 38.93 -14.03 5.58
N HIS A 342 39.69 -14.32 6.63
CA HIS A 342 41.11 -13.91 6.73
C HIS A 342 41.97 -14.63 5.68
N ASP A 343 41.75 -15.92 5.47
CA ASP A 343 42.47 -16.70 4.46
C ASP A 343 42.21 -16.18 3.04
N ILE A 344 40.95 -15.91 2.71
CA ILE A 344 40.55 -15.34 1.43
C ILE A 344 41.17 -13.97 1.25
N LEU A 345 41.04 -13.08 2.24
CA LEU A 345 41.64 -11.75 2.19
C LEU A 345 43.14 -11.84 1.96
N HIS A 346 43.87 -12.56 2.81
CA HIS A 346 45.32 -12.68 2.69
C HIS A 346 45.78 -13.24 1.33
N LYS A 347 45.05 -14.20 0.77
CA LYS A 347 45.34 -14.77 -0.56
C LYS A 347 45.17 -13.75 -1.68
N TYR A 348 44.07 -12.99 -1.68
CA TYR A 348 43.75 -12.09 -2.79
C TYR A 348 44.33 -10.68 -2.63
N THR A 349 44.41 -10.14 -1.41
CA THR A 349 44.90 -8.78 -1.18
C THR A 349 46.41 -8.73 -1.04
N VAL A 350 47.03 -9.73 -0.41
CA VAL A 350 48.49 -9.72 -0.18
C VAL A 350 49.21 -10.56 -1.23
N LYS A 351 48.99 -11.89 -1.25
CA LYS A 351 49.77 -12.80 -2.11
C LYS A 351 49.59 -12.51 -3.60
N SER A 352 48.37 -12.17 -4.03
CA SER A 352 48.11 -11.84 -5.43
C SER A 352 48.77 -10.52 -5.85
N LEU A 353 48.76 -9.50 -4.99
CA LEU A 353 49.42 -8.22 -5.27
C LEU A 353 50.94 -8.37 -5.27
N GLU A 354 51.51 -9.10 -4.31
CA GLU A 354 52.94 -9.41 -4.27
C GLU A 354 53.39 -10.13 -5.56
N SER A 355 52.64 -11.14 -6.00
CA SER A 355 52.92 -11.85 -7.26
C SER A 355 52.83 -10.92 -8.47
N MET A 356 51.86 -9.99 -8.48
CA MET A 356 51.68 -9.02 -9.57
C MET A 356 52.83 -8.00 -9.62
N VAL A 357 53.30 -7.52 -8.47
CA VAL A 357 54.45 -6.60 -8.38
C VAL A 357 55.74 -7.28 -8.83
N LEU A 358 55.97 -8.52 -8.42
CA LEU A 358 57.12 -9.31 -8.87
C LEU A 358 57.07 -9.59 -10.37
N TRP A 359 55.90 -9.94 -10.91
CA TRP A 359 55.72 -10.12 -12.35
C TRP A 359 56.00 -8.84 -13.15
N PHE A 360 55.57 -7.68 -12.64
CA PHE A 360 55.83 -6.39 -13.29
C PHE A 360 57.33 -6.04 -13.38
N LEU A 361 58.13 -6.52 -12.42
CA LEU A 361 59.58 -6.35 -12.41
C LEU A 361 60.29 -7.24 -13.46
N GLU A 362 59.79 -8.47 -13.65
CA GLU A 362 60.38 -9.47 -14.56
C GLU A 362 60.02 -9.25 -16.04
N SER A 363 58.83 -8.71 -16.31
CA SER A 363 58.38 -8.39 -17.67
C SER A 363 57.77 -6.99 -17.69
N PRO A 364 58.54 -5.95 -18.09
CA PRO A 364 57.99 -4.61 -18.15
C PRO A 364 56.88 -4.64 -19.19
N ALA A 365 55.65 -4.39 -18.75
CA ALA A 365 54.42 -4.45 -19.55
C ALA A 365 54.39 -3.39 -20.67
N GLY A 366 55.33 -3.46 -21.62
CA GLY A 366 55.56 -2.47 -22.67
C GLY A 366 56.10 -1.11 -22.18
N LEU A 367 56.26 -0.90 -20.87
CA LEU A 367 56.72 0.34 -20.27
C LEU A 367 58.24 0.32 -20.10
N LYS A 368 58.97 1.12 -20.89
CA LYS A 368 60.43 1.31 -20.74
C LYS A 368 60.73 2.21 -19.55
N LEU A 369 60.52 1.70 -18.33
CA LEU A 369 60.91 2.38 -17.10
C LEU A 369 62.42 2.24 -16.86
N ASN A 370 63.01 3.23 -16.20
CA ASN A 370 64.37 3.13 -15.68
C ASN A 370 64.42 2.00 -14.63
N HIS A 371 65.34 1.03 -14.78
CA HIS A 371 65.44 -0.13 -13.89
C HIS A 371 65.57 0.27 -12.41
N GLU A 372 66.30 1.34 -12.13
CA GLU A 372 66.44 1.89 -10.77
C GLU A 372 65.09 2.37 -10.20
N LEU A 373 64.26 3.01 -11.03
CA LEU A 373 62.94 3.49 -10.62
C LEU A 373 61.95 2.34 -10.42
N ALA A 374 61.99 1.33 -11.29
CA ALA A 374 61.14 0.15 -11.18
C ALA A 374 61.48 -0.68 -9.93
N SER A 375 62.77 -0.84 -9.62
CA SER A 375 63.23 -1.53 -8.40
C SER A 375 62.81 -0.77 -7.15
N PHE A 376 63.01 0.56 -7.11
CA PHE A 376 62.59 1.40 -5.99
C PHE A 376 61.07 1.34 -5.76
N LEU A 377 60.26 1.44 -6.82
CA LEU A 377 58.81 1.40 -6.73
C LEU A 377 58.31 0.02 -6.25
N SER A 378 58.91 -1.06 -6.73
CA SER A 378 58.60 -2.42 -6.29
C SER A 378 58.91 -2.63 -4.80
N GLU A 379 60.09 -2.21 -4.34
CA GLU A 379 60.45 -2.28 -2.92
C GLU A 379 59.51 -1.45 -2.04
N LEU A 380 59.12 -0.25 -2.49
CA LEU A 380 58.15 0.59 -1.78
C LEU A 380 56.77 -0.08 -1.68
N PHE A 381 56.26 -0.67 -2.76
CA PHE A 381 54.98 -1.39 -2.74
C PHE A 381 55.02 -2.63 -1.86
N LEU A 382 56.08 -3.43 -1.95
CA LEU A 382 56.23 -4.61 -1.09
C LEU A 382 56.35 -4.22 0.39
N TRP A 383 57.05 -3.13 0.69
CA TRP A 383 57.11 -2.57 2.04
C TRP A 383 55.72 -2.12 2.53
N LEU A 384 54.94 -1.42 1.69
CA LEU A 384 53.59 -0.98 2.02
C LEU A 384 52.62 -2.16 2.22
N LEU A 385 52.70 -3.20 1.38
CA LEU A 385 51.92 -4.43 1.54
C LEU A 385 52.25 -5.13 2.86
N ARG A 386 53.55 -5.24 3.21
CA ARG A 386 53.99 -5.80 4.50
C ARG A 386 53.50 -4.98 5.68
N LEU A 387 53.60 -3.65 5.61
CA LEU A 387 53.05 -2.76 6.64
C LEU A 387 51.55 -2.99 6.82
N TRP A 388 50.80 -3.18 5.73
CA TRP A 388 49.37 -3.45 5.80
C TRP A 388 49.05 -4.75 6.52
N THR A 389 49.85 -5.81 6.40
CA THR A 389 49.57 -7.10 7.07
C THR A 389 49.42 -6.99 8.60
N LEU A 390 49.99 -5.94 9.22
CA LEU A 390 49.81 -5.65 10.63
C LEU A 390 48.36 -5.29 10.99
N CYS A 391 47.61 -4.67 10.06
CA CYS A 391 46.24 -4.22 10.31
C CYS A 391 45.26 -5.41 10.42
N PRO A 392 45.17 -6.35 9.45
CA PRO A 392 44.36 -7.56 9.61
C PRO A 392 44.74 -8.39 10.84
N GLN A 393 46.03 -8.51 11.18
CA GLN A 393 46.48 -9.25 12.37
C GLN A 393 45.96 -8.65 13.68
N VAL A 394 45.85 -7.32 13.78
CA VAL A 394 45.26 -6.65 14.95
C VAL A 394 43.75 -6.89 15.03
N VAL A 395 43.08 -7.01 13.88
CA VAL A 395 41.61 -7.16 13.76
C VAL A 395 41.16 -8.62 13.87
N GLU A 396 42.03 -9.58 13.56
CA GLU A 396 41.81 -11.02 13.60
C GLU A 396 41.10 -11.51 14.88
N PRO A 397 41.56 -11.19 16.11
CA PRO A 397 40.87 -11.65 17.33
C PRO A 397 39.45 -11.07 17.50
N TYR A 398 39.18 -9.90 16.90
CA TYR A 398 37.87 -9.23 16.97
C TYR A 398 36.92 -9.65 15.84
N THR A 399 37.44 -10.24 14.76
CA THR A 399 36.64 -10.60 13.57
C THR A 399 35.45 -11.50 13.88
N PRO A 400 35.56 -12.56 14.72
CA PRO A 400 34.39 -13.37 15.08
C PRO A 400 33.29 -12.57 15.80
N GLN A 401 33.66 -11.54 16.57
CA GLN A 401 32.72 -10.66 17.25
C GLN A 401 32.06 -9.69 16.26
N ILE A 402 32.83 -9.18 15.29
CA ILE A 402 32.31 -8.33 14.20
C ILE A 402 31.30 -9.12 13.35
N ILE A 403 31.63 -10.35 12.93
CA ILE A 403 30.72 -11.22 12.17
C ILE A 403 29.45 -11.52 12.98
N HIS A 404 29.57 -11.74 14.29
CA HIS A 404 28.42 -11.92 15.15
C HIS A 404 27.54 -10.66 15.23
N ALA A 405 28.13 -9.46 15.32
CA ALA A 405 27.40 -8.19 15.29
C ALA A 405 26.72 -7.95 13.93
N ILE A 406 27.39 -8.27 12.82
CA ILE A 406 26.82 -8.25 11.47
C ILE A 406 25.63 -9.22 11.39
N GLY A 407 25.77 -10.43 11.92
CA GLY A 407 24.66 -11.40 11.97
C GLY A 407 23.46 -10.91 12.79
N LEU A 408 23.71 -10.27 13.94
CA LEU A 408 22.66 -9.68 14.78
C LEU A 408 21.88 -8.56 14.05
N SER A 409 22.56 -7.80 13.19
CA SER A 409 21.92 -6.76 12.36
C SER A 409 20.89 -7.31 11.37
N GLY A 410 20.85 -8.62 11.15
CA GLY A 410 19.87 -9.31 10.31
C GLY A 410 18.41 -9.09 10.71
N VAL A 411 18.14 -8.66 11.95
CA VAL A 411 16.80 -8.21 12.39
C VAL A 411 16.30 -7.02 11.56
N PHE A 412 17.20 -6.19 11.05
CA PHE A 412 16.88 -5.07 10.15
C PHE A 412 16.86 -5.47 8.66
N GLY A 413 17.16 -6.73 8.36
CA GLY A 413 17.08 -7.35 7.03
C GLY A 413 18.42 -7.71 6.39
N VAL A 414 18.36 -8.51 5.31
CA VAL A 414 19.58 -9.05 4.64
C VAL A 414 20.39 -7.95 3.96
N THR A 415 19.72 -6.92 3.45
CA THR A 415 20.39 -5.73 2.93
C THR A 415 21.29 -5.04 3.96
N MET A 416 20.94 -5.07 5.25
CA MET A 416 21.78 -4.54 6.34
C MET A 416 23.02 -5.41 6.59
N ILE A 417 22.87 -6.73 6.51
CA ILE A 417 24.00 -7.67 6.61
C ILE A 417 24.98 -7.39 5.47
N ILE A 418 24.48 -7.25 4.24
CA ILE A 418 25.30 -6.99 3.05
C ILE A 418 26.02 -5.65 3.17
N SER A 419 25.34 -4.59 3.60
CA SER A 419 25.94 -3.26 3.71
C SER A 419 27.06 -3.23 4.76
N LEU A 420 26.84 -3.79 5.95
CA LEU A 420 27.89 -3.89 6.97
C LEU A 420 29.04 -4.82 6.55
N SER A 421 28.74 -5.90 5.83
CA SER A 421 29.79 -6.78 5.28
C SER A 421 30.63 -6.05 4.22
N SER A 422 29.99 -5.23 3.39
CA SER A 422 30.66 -4.37 2.41
C SER A 422 31.56 -3.34 3.09
N ASP A 423 31.09 -2.69 4.15
CA ASP A 423 31.89 -1.72 4.91
C ASP A 423 33.08 -2.38 5.61
N PHE A 424 32.88 -3.57 6.17
CA PHE A 424 33.97 -4.35 6.77
C PHE A 424 35.01 -4.80 5.73
N LEU A 425 34.56 -5.23 4.55
CA LEU A 425 35.43 -5.57 3.43
C LEU A 425 36.21 -4.34 2.96
N ALA A 426 35.53 -3.21 2.76
CA ALA A 426 36.15 -1.95 2.34
C ALA A 426 37.24 -1.50 3.32
N PHE A 427 37.00 -1.63 4.63
CA PHE A 427 38.00 -1.38 5.68
C PHE A 427 39.23 -2.30 5.54
N MET A 428 39.01 -3.60 5.34
CA MET A 428 40.09 -4.58 5.16
C MET A 428 40.89 -4.40 3.85
N THR A 429 40.32 -3.71 2.86
CA THR A 429 40.96 -3.43 1.57
C THR A 429 41.44 -1.98 1.42
N LEU A 430 41.48 -1.18 2.49
CA LEU A 430 41.85 0.25 2.40
C LEU A 430 43.22 0.48 1.75
N HIS A 431 44.21 -0.37 2.04
CA HIS A 431 45.52 -0.29 1.39
C HIS A 431 45.43 -0.35 -0.15
N ILE A 432 44.54 -1.16 -0.72
CA ILE A 432 44.40 -1.28 -2.18
C ILE A 432 43.85 0.02 -2.74
N ASN A 433 42.82 0.58 -2.10
CA ASN A 433 42.23 1.85 -2.51
C ASN A 433 43.26 2.98 -2.43
N TYR A 434 44.00 3.07 -1.33
CA TYR A 434 45.05 4.08 -1.15
C TYR A 434 46.19 3.92 -2.17
N CYS A 435 46.67 2.70 -2.40
CA CYS A 435 47.68 2.41 -3.42
C CYS A 435 47.21 2.81 -4.81
N LEU A 436 45.97 2.47 -5.19
CA LEU A 436 45.42 2.81 -6.50
C LEU A 436 45.23 4.33 -6.65
N GLU A 437 44.75 5.01 -5.60
CA GLU A 437 44.51 6.44 -5.63
C GLU A 437 45.81 7.23 -5.76
N GLN A 438 46.88 6.86 -5.05
CA GLN A 438 48.19 7.51 -5.18
C GLN A 438 48.88 7.25 -6.53
N VAL A 439 48.58 6.14 -7.20
CA VAL A 439 49.20 5.78 -8.49
C VAL A 439 48.47 6.38 -9.68
N PHE A 440 47.14 6.43 -9.65
CA PHE A 440 46.33 6.83 -10.81
C PHE A 440 45.80 8.27 -10.76
N LEU A 441 45.88 8.95 -9.60
CA LEU A 441 45.53 10.36 -9.46
C LEU A 441 46.66 11.14 -8.77
N PRO A 442 47.78 11.40 -9.46
CA PRO A 442 48.62 12.51 -9.05
C PRO A 442 47.82 13.78 -9.33
N SER A 443 47.45 14.51 -8.27
CA SER A 443 46.89 15.86 -8.35
C SER A 443 47.75 16.80 -9.20
#